data_AF-A0A352KTW7-F1
#
_entry.id   AF-A0A352KTW7-F1
#
_cell.length_a   1.000
_cell.length_b   1.000
_cell.length_c   1.000
_cell.angle_alpha   90.00
_cell.angle_beta   90.00
_cell.angle_gamma   90.00
#
_symmetry.space_group_name_H-M   'P 1'
#
loop_
_entity.id
_entity.type
_entity.pdbx_description
1 polymer ?
#
loop_
_entity_poly.entity_id
_entity_poly.type
_entity_poly.pdbx_seq_one_letter_code
_entity_poly.pdbx_strand_id
1 'polypeptide(L)'
;MQKRLLFILSAFVIFLMFSAFALTANAGGLVPCGGPDEAQCTLCDFFRLGQNIINFLLEDVALPLTTVMIAVGGVTLAISGGSPKRLELGKKILTSAVIGLVVVLASWLIINTIINLLAGGEQPTGFPWPWNEIQC
;
A
#
# COMPACT_ATOMS: atom_id res chain seq x y z
N MET A 1 -8.11 27.84 -21.82
CA MET A 1 -7.20 28.13 -20.69
C MET A 1 -7.48 27.25 -19.46
N GLN A 2 -8.73 27.05 -19.04
CA GLN A 2 -9.10 26.16 -17.91
C GLN A 2 -8.53 24.73 -17.97
N LYS A 3 -8.50 24.09 -19.14
CA LYS A 3 -7.96 22.72 -19.27
C LYS A 3 -6.45 22.63 -19.02
N ARG A 4 -5.70 23.68 -19.37
CA ARG A 4 -4.25 23.78 -19.08
C ARG A 4 -4.02 24.03 -17.60
N LEU A 5 -4.86 24.84 -16.96
CA LEU A 5 -4.81 25.10 -15.53
C LEU A 5 -5.13 23.83 -14.70
N LEU A 6 -6.15 23.07 -15.09
CA LEU A 6 -6.49 21.78 -14.46
C LEU A 6 -5.36 20.75 -14.61
N PHE A 7 -4.68 20.70 -15.76
CA PHE A 7 -3.56 19.80 -15.96
C PHE A 7 -2.34 20.16 -15.10
N ILE A 8 -2.04 21.46 -15.00
CA ILE A 8 -0.96 21.98 -14.16
C ILE A 8 -1.27 21.74 -12.67
N LEU A 9 -2.51 21.94 -12.23
CA LEU A 9 -2.94 21.65 -10.86
C LEU A 9 -2.85 20.16 -10.53
N SER A 10 -3.29 19.27 -11.43
CA SER A 10 -3.14 17.81 -11.24
C SER A 10 -1.67 17.41 -11.16
N ALA A 11 -0.82 17.94 -12.04
CA ALA A 11 0.62 17.66 -12.03
C ALA A 11 1.30 18.18 -10.76
N PHE A 12 0.89 19.36 -10.27
CA PHE A 12 1.39 19.93 -9.01
C PHE A 12 0.95 19.12 -7.79
N VAL A 13 -0.30 18.64 -7.76
CA VAL A 13 -0.80 17.75 -6.69
C VAL A 13 -0.05 16.41 -6.71
N ILE A 14 0.16 15.81 -7.88
CA ILE A 14 0.94 14.57 -8.00
C ILE A 14 2.39 14.79 -7.55
N PHE A 15 3.01 15.93 -7.90
CA PHE A 15 4.36 16.29 -7.46
C PHE A 15 4.45 16.52 -5.95
N LEU A 16 3.44 17.16 -5.35
CA LEU A 16 3.35 17.32 -3.90
C LEU A 16 3.15 15.99 -3.17
N MET A 17 2.33 15.08 -3.71
CA MET A 17 2.16 13.74 -3.13
C MET A 17 3.43 12.89 -3.27
N PHE A 18 4.12 12.97 -4.41
CA PHE A 18 5.38 12.25 -4.64
C PHE A 18 6.52 12.75 -3.74
N SER A 19 6.63 14.06 -3.53
CA SER A 19 7.62 14.64 -2.61
C SER A 19 7.33 14.32 -1.14
N ALA A 20 6.06 14.26 -0.73
CA ALA A 20 5.68 13.80 0.61
C ALA A 20 6.05 12.33 0.84
N PHE A 21 5.89 11.47 -0.18
CA PHE A 21 6.28 10.06 -0.11
C PHE A 21 7.81 9.87 -0.01
N ALA A 22 8.61 10.70 -0.69
CA ALA A 22 10.08 10.64 -0.57
C ALA A 22 10.60 10.98 0.84
N LEU A 23 9.83 11.73 1.64
CA LEU A 23 10.19 12.09 3.02
C LEU A 23 9.92 10.97 4.03
N THR A 24 9.09 9.98 3.70
CA THR A 24 8.72 8.88 4.60
C THR A 24 9.48 7.58 4.33
N ALA A 25 10.48 7.59 3.44
CA ALA A 25 11.31 6.42 3.17
C ALA A 25 11.95 5.93 4.48
N ASN A 26 11.51 4.76 4.94
CA ASN A 26 11.90 4.21 6.23
C ASN A 26 13.42 3.95 6.26
N ALA A 27 14.11 4.53 7.24
CA ALA A 27 15.56 4.34 7.42
C ALA A 27 15.91 2.97 8.05
N GLY A 28 14.91 2.13 8.36
CA GLY A 28 15.12 0.76 8.80
C GLY A 28 15.49 -0.14 7.63
N GLY A 29 16.67 -0.77 7.67
CA GLY A 29 17.05 -1.78 6.70
C GLY A 29 16.08 -2.96 6.68
N LEU A 30 15.91 -3.61 5.52
CA LEU A 30 15.04 -4.78 5.37
C LEU A 30 15.44 -5.90 6.34
N VAL A 31 16.74 -6.06 6.61
CA VAL A 31 17.32 -6.98 7.59
C VAL A 31 17.86 -6.15 8.77
N PRO A 32 17.36 -6.36 10.01
CA PRO A 32 17.77 -5.57 11.18
C PRO A 32 18.91 -6.21 12.00
N CYS A 33 19.64 -7.18 11.44
CA CYS A 33 20.64 -7.98 12.15
C CYS A 33 21.83 -8.36 11.26
N GLY A 34 22.96 -8.71 11.89
CA GLY A 34 24.15 -9.20 11.20
C GLY A 34 25.14 -8.10 10.75
N GLY A 35 24.88 -6.83 11.08
CA GLY A 35 25.85 -5.74 10.94
C GLY A 35 27.02 -5.80 11.95
N PRO A 36 28.08 -5.00 11.73
CA PRO A 36 29.27 -4.97 12.61
C PRO A 36 28.97 -4.61 14.08
N ASP A 37 27.86 -3.90 14.32
CA ASP A 37 27.40 -3.43 15.64
C ASP A 37 26.03 -4.03 16.04
N GLU A 38 25.58 -5.09 15.36
CA GLU A 38 24.26 -5.69 15.59
C GLU A 38 24.35 -7.10 16.21
N ALA A 39 23.28 -7.51 16.91
CA ALA A 39 23.19 -8.86 17.45
C ALA A 39 23.15 -9.93 16.33
N GLN A 40 23.55 -11.16 16.67
CA GLN A 40 23.45 -12.29 15.74
C GLN A 40 21.98 -12.54 15.37
N CYS A 41 21.71 -12.74 14.07
CA CYS A 41 20.37 -13.02 13.58
C CYS A 41 19.80 -14.29 14.21
N THR A 42 18.60 -14.17 14.77
CA THR A 42 17.82 -15.27 15.32
C THR A 42 16.74 -15.72 14.32
N LEU A 43 16.06 -16.83 14.61
CA LEU A 43 14.90 -17.25 13.82
C LEU A 43 13.77 -16.20 13.81
N CYS A 44 13.68 -15.36 14.85
CA CYS A 44 12.72 -14.24 14.85
C CYS A 44 13.03 -13.24 13.72
N ASP A 45 14.31 -12.90 13.52
CA ASP A 45 14.71 -11.89 12.54
C ASP A 45 14.39 -12.33 11.10
N PHE A 46 14.35 -13.65 10.86
CA PHE A 46 13.87 -14.21 9.60
C PHE A 46 12.38 -13.92 9.35
N PHE A 47 11.54 -14.06 10.37
CA PHE A 47 10.11 -13.72 10.26
C PHE A 47 9.90 -12.20 10.15
N ARG A 48 10.66 -11.40 10.90
CA ARG A 48 10.66 -9.94 10.78
C ARG A 48 11.09 -9.47 9.39
N LEU A 49 12.10 -10.10 8.78
CA LEU A 49 12.49 -9.82 7.39
C LEU A 49 11.32 -10.03 6.43
N GLY A 50 10.59 -11.14 6.57
CA GLY A 50 9.39 -11.40 5.75
C GLY A 50 8.35 -10.30 5.89
N GLN A 51 8.08 -9.86 7.13
CA GLN A 51 7.16 -8.76 7.40
C GLN A 51 7.67 -7.43 6.84
N ASN A 52 8.96 -7.13 6.99
CA ASN A 52 9.58 -5.91 6.44
C ASN A 52 9.47 -5.88 4.92
N ILE A 53 9.62 -7.02 4.24
CA ILE A 53 9.43 -7.12 2.79
C ILE A 53 7.96 -6.86 2.43
N ILE A 54 7.01 -7.44 3.15
CA ILE A 54 5.59 -7.22 2.92
C ILE A 54 5.23 -5.74 3.13
N ASN A 55 5.70 -5.14 4.22
CA ASN A 55 5.48 -3.73 4.53
C ASN A 55 6.13 -2.83 3.48
N PHE A 56 7.36 -3.12 3.05
CA PHE A 56 8.02 -2.40 1.96
C PHE A 56 7.21 -2.50 0.66
N LEU A 57 6.73 -3.69 0.30
CA LEU A 57 5.91 -3.85 -0.90
C LEU A 57 4.56 -3.14 -0.81
N LEU A 58 3.92 -3.11 0.37
CA LEU A 58 2.63 -2.47 0.55
C LEU A 58 2.76 -0.94 0.69
N GLU A 59 3.62 -0.49 1.59
CA GLU A 59 3.78 0.91 1.95
C GLU A 59 4.66 1.65 0.94
N ASP A 60 5.80 1.09 0.55
CA ASP A 60 6.76 1.80 -0.30
C ASP A 60 6.50 1.62 -1.79
N VAL A 61 5.81 0.54 -2.20
CA VAL A 61 5.57 0.24 -3.62
C VAL A 61 4.09 0.33 -3.98
N ALA A 62 3.21 -0.39 -3.30
CA ALA A 62 1.81 -0.51 -3.69
C ALA A 62 1.02 0.78 -3.45
N LEU A 63 1.19 1.46 -2.33
CA LEU A 63 0.49 2.72 -2.03
C LEU A 63 0.81 3.85 -3.03
N PRO A 64 2.09 4.15 -3.34
CA PRO A 64 2.42 5.16 -4.34
C PRO A 64 1.91 4.79 -5.72
N LEU A 65 2.10 3.54 -6.13
CA LEU A 65 1.67 3.06 -7.45
C LEU A 65 0.15 3.19 -7.60
N THR A 66 -0.61 2.76 -6.60
CA THR A 66 -2.08 2.86 -6.60
C THR A 66 -2.53 4.31 -6.66
N THR A 67 -1.87 5.21 -5.92
CA THR A 67 -2.17 6.64 -5.94
C THR A 67 -1.98 7.24 -7.33
N VAL A 68 -0.88 6.90 -8.02
CA VAL A 68 -0.61 7.34 -9.39
C VAL A 68 -1.66 6.79 -10.36
N MET A 69 -2.02 5.51 -10.25
CA MET A 69 -3.03 4.90 -11.11
C MET A 69 -4.41 5.56 -10.93
N ILE A 70 -4.82 5.84 -9.69
CA ILE A 70 -6.08 6.55 -9.40
C ILE A 70 -6.04 7.97 -9.99
N ALA A 71 -4.93 8.70 -9.82
CA ALA A 71 -4.78 10.04 -10.37
C ALA A 71 -4.87 10.03 -11.90
N VAL A 72 -4.18 9.12 -12.58
CA VAL A 72 -4.23 8.97 -14.05
C VAL A 72 -5.63 8.56 -14.51
N GLY A 73 -6.28 7.63 -13.82
CA GLY A 73 -7.66 7.21 -14.10
C GLY A 73 -8.66 8.37 -13.97
N GLY A 74 -8.55 9.16 -12.89
CA GLY A 74 -9.38 10.33 -12.64
C GLY A 74 -9.18 11.44 -13.67
N VAL A 75 -7.94 11.77 -14.01
CA VAL A 75 -7.63 12.75 -15.06
C VAL A 75 -8.15 12.29 -16.41
N THR A 76 -7.97 11.00 -16.75
CA THR A 76 -8.46 10.42 -18.00
C THR A 76 -9.98 10.50 -18.12
N LEU A 77 -10.70 10.26 -17.02
CA LEU A 77 -12.15 10.45 -16.95
C LEU A 77 -12.53 11.93 -17.13
N ALA A 78 -11.83 12.85 -16.46
CA ALA A 78 -12.14 14.28 -16.51
C ALA A 78 -11.93 14.90 -17.91
N ILE A 79 -10.93 14.43 -18.66
CA ILE A 79 -10.63 14.91 -20.02
C ILE A 79 -11.30 14.10 -21.14
N SER A 80 -12.13 13.11 -20.80
CA SER A 80 -12.72 12.18 -21.78
C SER A 80 -13.61 12.86 -22.82
N GLY A 81 -14.17 14.04 -22.52
CA GLY A 81 -14.74 14.97 -23.50
C GLY A 81 -15.86 14.39 -24.38
N GLY A 82 -16.57 13.36 -23.89
CA GLY A 82 -17.62 12.65 -24.64
C GLY A 82 -17.12 11.49 -25.52
N SER A 83 -15.81 11.20 -25.55
CA SER A 83 -15.29 10.03 -26.25
C SER A 83 -15.56 8.75 -25.42
N PRO A 84 -16.35 7.79 -25.94
CA PRO A 84 -16.72 6.59 -25.18
C PRO A 84 -15.49 5.75 -24.81
N LYS A 85 -14.50 5.68 -25.70
CA LYS A 85 -13.26 4.94 -25.49
C LYS A 85 -12.44 5.44 -24.28
N ARG A 86 -12.34 6.75 -24.06
CA ARG A 86 -11.58 7.30 -22.91
C ARG A 86 -12.39 7.28 -21.63
N LEU A 87 -13.71 7.37 -21.73
CA LEU A 87 -14.61 7.17 -20.60
C LEU A 87 -14.50 5.75 -20.05
N GLU A 88 -14.53 4.75 -20.92
CA GLU A 88 -14.39 3.33 -20.54
C GLU A 88 -13.01 3.06 -19.93
N LEU A 89 -11.95 3.60 -20.52
CA LEU A 89 -10.59 3.43 -20.01
C LEU A 89 -10.40 4.02 -18.61
N GLY A 90 -10.88 5.25 -18.36
CA GLY A 90 -10.81 5.85 -17.03
C GLY A 90 -11.63 5.07 -15.99
N LYS A 91 -12.83 4.60 -16.36
CA LYS A 91 -13.64 3.74 -15.48
C LYS A 91 -12.92 2.43 -15.16
N LYS A 92 -12.31 1.78 -16.15
CA LYS A 92 -11.56 0.53 -15.97
C LYS A 92 -10.39 0.70 -15.01
N ILE A 93 -9.65 1.81 -15.12
CA ILE A 93 -8.53 2.10 -14.21
C ILE A 93 -9.07 2.27 -12.78
N LEU A 94 -10.11 3.09 -12.59
CA LEU A 94 -10.70 3.30 -11.27
C LEU A 94 -11.27 2.01 -10.67
N THR A 95 -12.01 1.21 -11.43
CA THR A 95 -12.55 -0.06 -10.92
C THR A 95 -11.45 -1.04 -10.57
N SER A 96 -10.37 -1.11 -11.35
CA SER A 96 -9.22 -1.95 -11.02
C SER A 96 -8.53 -1.53 -9.71
N ALA A 97 -8.38 -0.22 -9.47
CA ALA A 97 -7.82 0.31 -8.24
C ALA A 97 -8.72 0.01 -7.03
N VAL A 98 -10.04 0.19 -7.17
CA VAL A 98 -11.01 -0.14 -6.11
C VAL A 98 -11.00 -1.62 -5.78
N ILE A 99 -10.97 -2.50 -6.79
CA ILE A 99 -10.88 -3.95 -6.57
C ILE A 99 -9.58 -4.30 -5.84
N GLY A 100 -8.44 -3.72 -6.23
CA GLY A 100 -7.17 -3.91 -5.53
C GLY A 100 -7.25 -3.52 -4.05
N LEU A 101 -7.82 -2.36 -3.74
CA LEU A 101 -8.00 -1.91 -2.36
C LEU A 101 -8.91 -2.85 -1.56
N VAL A 102 -10.03 -3.27 -2.13
CA VAL A 102 -10.96 -4.21 -1.50
C VAL A 102 -10.26 -5.55 -1.21
N VAL A 103 -9.44 -6.05 -2.13
CA VAL A 103 -8.70 -7.31 -1.94
C VAL A 103 -7.70 -7.20 -0.78
N VAL A 104 -6.96 -6.10 -0.67
CA VAL A 104 -6.01 -5.90 0.44
C VAL A 104 -6.75 -5.87 1.78
N LEU A 105 -7.82 -5.07 1.88
CA LEU A 105 -8.62 -4.97 3.11
C LEU A 105 -9.31 -6.28 3.47
N ALA A 106 -9.88 -6.97 2.48
CA ALA A 106 -10.51 -8.27 2.67
C ALA A 106 -9.51 -9.33 3.11
N SER A 107 -8.30 -9.34 2.53
CA SER A 107 -7.26 -10.31 2.91
C SER A 107 -6.89 -10.16 4.39
N TRP A 108 -6.68 -8.92 4.85
CA TRP A 108 -6.39 -8.65 6.25
C TRP A 108 -7.54 -9.06 7.17
N LEU A 109 -8.78 -8.73 6.80
CA LEU A 109 -9.97 -9.05 7.58
C LEU A 109 -10.23 -10.56 7.66
N ILE A 110 -10.12 -11.27 6.54
CA ILE A 110 -10.37 -12.72 6.44
C ILE A 110 -9.36 -13.47 7.32
N ILE A 111 -8.06 -13.18 7.18
CA ILE A 111 -7.01 -13.84 7.96
C ILE A 111 -7.26 -13.59 9.46
N ASN A 112 -7.52 -12.34 9.85
CA ASN A 112 -7.82 -11.99 11.23
C ASN A 112 -9.05 -12.74 11.77
N THR A 113 -10.10 -12.84 10.95
CA THR A 113 -11.34 -13.55 11.32
C THR A 113 -11.07 -15.04 11.53
N ILE A 114 -10.31 -15.69 10.64
CA ILE A 114 -9.97 -17.10 10.76
C ILE A 114 -9.16 -17.37 12.03
N ILE A 115 -8.16 -16.53 12.33
CA ILE A 115 -7.34 -16.69 13.53
C ILE A 115 -8.20 -16.57 14.80
N ASN A 116 -9.07 -15.55 14.88
CA ASN A 116 -9.94 -15.37 16.04
C ASN A 116 -10.95 -16.52 16.20
N LEU A 117 -11.47 -17.06 15.09
CA LEU A 117 -12.38 -18.22 15.11
C LEU A 117 -11.67 -19.48 15.61
N LEU A 118 -10.45 -19.75 15.14
CA LEU A 118 -9.65 -20.89 15.58
C LEU A 118 -9.18 -20.76 17.03
N ALA A 119 -8.98 -19.53 17.51
CA ALA A 119 -8.59 -19.21 18.88
C ALA A 119 -9.76 -19.28 19.88
N GLY A 120 -10.98 -19.64 19.44
CA GLY A 120 -12.14 -19.76 20.33
C GLY A 120 -12.86 -18.45 20.61
N GLY A 121 -12.67 -17.42 19.79
CA GLY A 121 -13.29 -16.10 19.95
C GLY A 121 -12.57 -15.18 20.93
N GLU A 122 -11.50 -15.64 21.55
CA GLU A 122 -10.62 -14.85 22.42
C GLU A 122 -9.26 -14.65 21.72
N GLN A 123 -8.64 -13.48 21.97
CA GLN A 123 -7.30 -13.22 21.44
C GLN A 123 -6.30 -14.19 22.09
N PRO A 124 -5.55 -15.00 21.31
CA PRO A 124 -4.55 -15.88 21.89
C PRO A 124 -3.48 -15.06 22.60
N THR A 125 -3.20 -15.39 23.87
CA THR A 125 -2.12 -14.75 24.64
C THR A 125 -0.78 -15.01 23.95
N GLY A 126 -0.12 -13.95 23.49
CA GLY A 126 1.16 -14.04 22.75
C GLY A 126 1.03 -14.01 21.22
N PHE A 127 -0.19 -13.89 20.68
CA PHE A 127 -0.38 -13.61 19.26
C PHE A 127 -0.54 -12.10 19.02
N PRO A 128 0.29 -11.48 18.16
CA PRO A 128 0.20 -10.05 17.90
C PRO A 128 -1.10 -9.67 17.19
N TRP A 129 -1.68 -8.55 17.61
CA TRP A 129 -2.86 -7.99 17.00
C TRP A 129 -2.54 -6.57 16.53
N PRO A 130 -2.48 -6.32 15.21
CA PRO A 130 -2.86 -7.22 14.13
C PRO A 130 -1.81 -8.30 13.80
N TRP A 131 -2.26 -9.40 13.18
CA TRP A 131 -1.43 -10.59 12.88
C TRP A 131 -0.17 -10.30 12.07
N ASN A 132 -0.14 -9.18 11.37
CA ASN A 132 0.96 -8.73 10.54
C ASN A 132 2.03 -7.96 11.33
N GLU A 133 1.97 -7.93 12.65
CA GLU A 133 2.96 -7.25 13.51
C GLU A 133 3.73 -8.25 14.37
N ILE A 134 4.80 -8.84 13.87
CA ILE A 134 5.53 -9.91 14.57
C ILE A 134 6.30 -9.34 15.78
N GLN A 135 5.71 -9.54 16.96
CA GLN A 135 6.29 -9.25 18.27
C GLN A 135 7.19 -10.44 18.67
N CYS A 136 8.45 -10.34 18.29
CA CYS A 136 9.54 -10.84 19.10
C CYS A 136 10.29 -9.63 19.67
#